data_AF-A0A517ZP73-F1
#
_entry.id   AF-A0A517ZP73-F1
#
_cell.length_a   1.000
_cell.length_b   1.000
_cell.length_c   1.000
_cell.angle_alpha   90.00
_cell.angle_beta   90.00
_cell.angle_gamma   90.00
#
_symmetry.space_group_name_H-M   'P 1'
#
loop_
_entity.id
_entity.type
_entity.pdbx_description
1 polymer ?
#
loop_
_entity_poly.entity_id
_entity_poly.type
_entity_poly.pdbx_seq_one_letter_code
_entity_poly.pdbx_strand_id
1 'polypeptide(L)'
;MKFVCLGFYDANQHAELSEAEGQRMMEACLDYDDELRRGGHFIGGEALQSAENAVTLRIKNGAVDVTDGPYAETKEMLGGILLLEARDLTHAIALMSQHPGVKVGPFEIRPADAEVNALIAARGANIAKDLSGGLNDTAIDLMLGVFRDHLKWLEDTVADIPDERLAEQPGGVVNHPAWTLSHLNASLGFLLSLLDETEGDSAEEENKKYGYGSIPVTDRSHYASQSELLATLKQRHELVDSAVRAKHREYFSRPTPEMLQEFAPTIGRIAIYLLASHESYHLGQLMQWRRAAGFKKG
;
A
#
# COMPACT_ATOMS: atom_id res chain seq x y z
N MET A 1 -17.76 17.45 21.31
CA MET A 1 -18.92 16.59 20.95
C MET A 1 -19.33 16.94 19.54
N LYS A 2 -19.77 15.96 18.75
CA LYS A 2 -20.16 16.19 17.36
C LYS A 2 -21.67 16.42 17.24
N PHE A 3 -22.06 17.36 16.39
CA PHE A 3 -23.45 17.68 16.06
C PHE A 3 -23.63 17.62 14.54
N VAL A 4 -24.80 17.16 14.11
CA VAL A 4 -25.26 17.23 12.72
C VAL A 4 -26.27 18.37 12.63
N CYS A 5 -26.00 19.33 11.76
CA CYS A 5 -26.88 20.47 11.49
C CYS A 5 -27.45 20.32 10.09
N LEU A 6 -28.78 20.25 9.98
CA LEU A 6 -29.51 20.10 8.73
C LEU A 6 -30.11 21.45 8.34
N GLY A 7 -29.59 22.09 7.29
CA GLY A 7 -30.05 23.40 6.83
C GLY A 7 -31.19 23.27 5.83
N PHE A 8 -32.30 23.96 6.06
CA PHE A 8 -33.47 23.97 5.19
C PHE A 8 -33.64 25.32 4.49
N TYR A 9 -34.29 25.33 3.32
CA TYR A 9 -34.71 26.55 2.61
C TYR A 9 -36.09 26.39 1.98
N ASP A 10 -36.80 27.50 1.74
CA ASP A 10 -38.03 27.50 0.95
C ASP A 10 -37.68 27.53 -0.55
N ALA A 11 -38.14 26.52 -1.29
CA ALA A 11 -37.80 26.34 -2.70
C ALA A 11 -38.32 27.47 -3.60
N ASN A 12 -39.52 27.98 -3.30
CA ASN A 12 -40.13 29.04 -4.11
C ASN A 12 -39.39 30.36 -3.90
N GLN A 13 -39.09 30.69 -2.63
CA GLN A 13 -38.33 31.89 -2.30
C GLN A 13 -36.91 31.82 -2.86
N HIS A 14 -36.28 30.65 -2.84
CA HIS A 14 -34.97 30.46 -3.43
C HIS A 14 -34.99 30.62 -4.97
N ALA A 15 -36.04 30.15 -5.64
CA ALA A 15 -36.21 30.30 -7.09
C ALA A 15 -36.42 31.77 -7.54
N GLU A 16 -36.87 32.64 -6.63
CA GLU A 16 -37.07 34.07 -6.88
C GLU A 16 -35.78 34.90 -6.74
N LEU A 17 -34.72 34.35 -6.14
CA LEU A 17 -33.44 35.04 -5.99
C LEU A 17 -32.78 35.26 -7.36
N SER A 18 -32.26 36.47 -7.60
CA SER A 18 -31.35 36.68 -8.72
C SER A 18 -30.05 35.90 -8.50
N GLU A 19 -29.37 35.54 -9.59
CA GLU A 19 -28.08 34.83 -9.54
C GLU A 19 -27.07 35.54 -8.64
N ALA A 20 -27.00 36.87 -8.72
CA ALA A 20 -26.10 37.68 -7.90
C ALA A 20 -26.49 37.68 -6.41
N GLU A 21 -27.78 37.58 -6.07
CA GLU A 21 -28.25 37.45 -4.68
C GLU A 21 -27.95 36.07 -4.11
N GLY A 22 -28.20 35.02 -4.90
CA GLY A 22 -27.85 33.65 -4.53
C GLY A 22 -26.35 33.47 -4.30
N GLN A 23 -25.52 34.03 -5.19
CA GLN A 23 -24.07 33.98 -5.06
C GLN A 23 -23.58 34.70 -3.80
N ARG A 24 -24.08 35.92 -3.53
CA ARG A 24 -23.71 36.66 -2.31
C ARG A 24 -24.10 35.91 -1.04
N MET A 25 -25.27 35.26 -1.04
CA MET A 25 -25.71 34.46 0.10
C MET A 25 -24.80 33.24 0.29
N MET A 26 -24.44 32.55 -0.80
CA MET A 26 -23.53 31.41 -0.75
C MET A 26 -22.14 31.81 -0.25
N GLU A 27 -21.57 32.91 -0.76
CA GLU A 27 -20.29 33.45 -0.30
C GLU A 27 -20.31 33.74 1.20
N ALA A 28 -21.38 34.37 1.70
CA ALA A 28 -21.53 34.63 3.14
C ALA A 28 -21.58 33.34 3.99
N CYS A 29 -22.25 32.28 3.49
CA CYS A 29 -22.24 30.97 4.16
C CYS A 29 -20.83 30.36 4.18
N LEU A 30 -20.11 30.41 3.06
CA LEU A 30 -18.75 29.88 2.96
C LEU A 30 -17.76 30.63 3.87
N ASP A 31 -17.86 31.97 3.93
CA ASP A 31 -17.06 32.81 4.82
C ASP A 31 -17.29 32.43 6.29
N TYR A 32 -18.53 32.13 6.66
CA TYR A 32 -18.87 31.70 8.02
C TYR A 32 -18.43 30.27 8.31
N ASP A 33 -18.52 29.35 7.35
CA ASP A 33 -17.90 28.01 7.48
C ASP A 33 -16.39 28.12 7.72
N ASP A 34 -15.71 29.08 7.07
CA ASP A 34 -14.30 29.37 7.33
C ASP A 34 -14.04 29.93 8.73
N GLU A 35 -14.95 30.73 9.30
CA GLU A 35 -14.90 31.12 10.71
C GLU A 35 -15.02 29.91 11.63
N LEU A 36 -15.96 29.00 11.36
CA LEU A 36 -16.12 27.77 12.13
C LEU A 36 -14.89 26.86 11.99
N ARG A 37 -14.29 26.75 10.80
CA ARG A 37 -13.02 26.02 10.59
C ARG A 37 -11.89 26.63 11.42
N ARG A 38 -11.71 27.95 11.35
CA ARG A 38 -10.70 28.68 12.14
C ARG A 38 -10.91 28.53 13.65
N GLY A 39 -12.16 28.44 14.09
CA GLY A 39 -12.52 28.15 15.48
C GLY A 39 -12.36 26.68 15.90
N GLY A 40 -12.01 25.78 14.98
CA GLY A 40 -11.93 24.34 15.24
C GLY A 40 -13.29 23.67 15.42
N HIS A 41 -14.37 24.31 14.97
CA HIS A 41 -15.74 23.84 15.11
C HIS A 41 -16.27 23.14 13.85
N PHE A 42 -15.73 23.42 12.67
CA PHE A 42 -16.20 22.79 11.43
C PHE A 42 -15.44 21.49 11.15
N ILE A 43 -16.13 20.35 11.20
CA ILE A 43 -15.55 19.03 10.90
C ILE A 43 -15.71 18.68 9.41
N GLY A 44 -16.80 19.12 8.79
CA GLY A 44 -17.15 18.84 7.40
C GLY A 44 -18.60 19.23 7.11
N GLY A 45 -18.98 19.19 5.84
CA GLY A 45 -20.36 19.44 5.41
C GLY A 45 -20.49 19.28 3.90
N GLU A 46 -21.70 19.01 3.44
CA GLU A 46 -22.02 18.85 2.02
C GLU A 46 -23.31 19.63 1.72
N ALA A 47 -23.23 20.50 0.70
CA ALA A 47 -24.40 21.13 0.12
C ALA A 47 -25.12 20.12 -0.79
N LEU A 48 -26.45 20.09 -0.74
CA LEU A 48 -27.25 19.22 -1.58
C LEU A 48 -27.68 19.95 -2.85
N GLN A 49 -27.81 19.21 -3.95
CA GLN A 49 -28.44 19.72 -5.16
C GLN A 49 -29.95 19.91 -4.96
N SER A 50 -30.62 20.57 -5.92
CA SER A 50 -32.08 20.72 -5.92
C SER A 50 -32.79 19.40 -5.62
N ALA A 51 -33.87 19.47 -4.83
CA ALA A 51 -34.70 18.33 -4.49
C ALA A 51 -35.32 17.63 -5.71
N GLU A 52 -35.40 18.31 -6.86
CA GLU A 52 -35.84 17.71 -8.14
C GLU A 52 -34.91 16.59 -8.62
N ASN A 53 -33.65 16.59 -8.18
CA ASN A 53 -32.69 15.53 -8.49
C ASN A 53 -32.67 14.41 -7.44
N ALA A 54 -33.52 14.50 -6.41
CA ALA A 54 -33.58 13.50 -5.36
C ALA A 54 -34.37 12.26 -5.83
N VAL A 55 -33.95 11.10 -5.34
CA VAL A 55 -34.71 9.85 -5.43
C VAL A 55 -34.90 9.29 -4.03
N THR A 56 -36.08 8.76 -3.76
CA THR A 56 -36.41 8.11 -2.50
C THR A 56 -36.54 6.61 -2.70
N LEU A 57 -35.86 5.85 -1.85
CA LEU A 57 -35.88 4.40 -1.84
C LEU A 57 -36.68 3.91 -0.62
N ARG A 58 -37.56 2.93 -0.81
CA ARG A 58 -38.23 2.23 0.29
C ARG A 58 -38.42 0.75 -0.04
N ILE A 59 -38.52 -0.10 0.97
CA ILE A 59 -38.94 -1.48 0.76
C ILE A 59 -40.46 -1.54 0.83
N LYS A 60 -41.08 -2.07 -0.21
CA LYS A 60 -42.53 -2.32 -0.29
C LYS A 60 -42.76 -3.75 -0.78
N ASN A 61 -43.50 -4.54 0.00
CA ASN A 61 -43.74 -5.96 -0.29
C ASN A 61 -42.46 -6.79 -0.56
N GLY A 62 -41.38 -6.49 0.16
CA GLY A 62 -40.11 -7.22 0.03
C GLY A 62 -39.26 -6.85 -1.19
N ALA A 63 -39.71 -5.89 -2.01
CA ALA A 63 -38.96 -5.35 -3.14
C ALA A 63 -38.57 -3.88 -2.89
N VAL A 64 -37.49 -3.45 -3.52
CA VAL A 64 -37.06 -2.05 -3.53
C VAL A 64 -37.96 -1.26 -4.47
N ASP A 65 -38.61 -0.22 -3.94
CA ASP A 65 -39.43 0.75 -4.66
C ASP A 65 -38.66 2.08 -4.71
N VAL A 66 -38.54 2.65 -5.91
CA VAL A 66 -37.80 3.90 -6.16
C VAL A 66 -38.79 4.95 -6.68
N THR A 67 -38.83 6.11 -6.04
CA THR A 67 -39.70 7.22 -6.44
C THR A 67 -38.89 8.48 -6.63
N ASP A 68 -39.11 9.21 -7.72
CA ASP A 68 -38.50 10.51 -7.98
C ASP A 68 -39.03 11.56 -7.00
N GLY A 69 -38.19 12.56 -6.69
CA GLY A 69 -38.52 13.68 -5.83
C GLY A 69 -38.10 13.53 -4.36
N PRO A 70 -38.31 14.58 -3.55
CA PRO A 70 -37.93 14.59 -2.15
C PRO A 70 -38.76 13.61 -1.33
N TYR A 71 -38.21 13.17 -0.19
CA TYR A 71 -38.87 12.25 0.74
C TYR A 71 -40.23 12.75 1.25
N ALA A 72 -40.43 14.07 1.35
CA ALA A 72 -41.69 14.71 1.72
C ALA A 72 -41.97 15.92 0.80
N GLU A 73 -43.22 16.06 0.34
CA GLU A 73 -43.73 17.27 -0.33
C GLU A 73 -43.98 18.38 0.70
N THR A 74 -42.91 18.86 1.33
CA THR A 74 -42.95 20.01 2.25
C THR A 74 -42.58 21.29 1.51
N LYS A 75 -43.06 22.44 2.01
CA LYS A 75 -42.64 23.75 1.50
C LYS A 75 -41.16 24.05 1.77
N GLU A 76 -40.58 23.39 2.78
CA GLU A 76 -39.17 23.49 3.17
C GLU A 76 -38.40 22.29 2.62
N MET A 77 -37.25 22.55 1.97
CA MET A 77 -36.35 21.55 1.39
C MET A 77 -35.06 21.46 2.22
N LEU A 78 -34.54 20.25 2.42
CA LEU A 78 -33.22 20.04 3.02
C LEU A 78 -32.15 20.47 2.01
N GLY A 79 -31.40 21.53 2.32
CA GLY A 79 -30.38 22.09 1.45
C GLY A 79 -28.95 21.70 1.76
N GLY A 80 -28.67 21.13 2.94
CA GLY A 80 -27.32 20.74 3.29
C GLY A 80 -27.19 20.12 4.67
N ILE A 81 -26.04 19.47 4.89
CA ILE A 81 -25.66 18.87 6.17
C ILE A 81 -24.32 19.46 6.60
N LEU A 82 -24.21 19.92 7.84
CA LEU A 82 -22.96 20.35 8.48
C LEU A 82 -22.65 19.47 9.69
N LEU A 83 -21.38 19.09 9.86
CA LEU A 83 -20.85 18.39 11.02
C LEU A 83 -20.05 19.38 11.89
N LEU A 84 -20.51 19.60 13.11
CA LEU A 84 -19.99 20.61 14.03
C LEU A 84 -19.38 19.98 15.29
N GLU A 85 -18.18 20.40 15.69
CA GLU A 85 -17.58 20.13 17.00
C GLU A 85 -17.97 21.25 17.98
N ALA A 86 -18.76 20.92 19.01
CA ALA A 86 -19.14 21.85 20.07
C ALA A 86 -19.04 21.20 21.46
N ARG A 87 -18.98 22.02 22.51
CA ARG A 87 -18.89 21.53 23.89
C ARG A 87 -20.17 20.82 24.33
N ASP A 88 -21.33 21.38 23.97
CA ASP A 88 -22.67 20.89 24.29
C ASP A 88 -23.70 21.48 23.30
N LEU A 89 -24.97 21.12 23.43
CA LEU A 89 -26.04 21.59 22.54
C LEU A 89 -26.23 23.11 22.60
N THR A 90 -26.07 23.71 23.78
CA THR A 90 -26.16 25.16 23.95
C THR A 90 -25.07 25.88 23.16
N HIS A 91 -23.84 25.36 23.20
CA HIS A 91 -22.74 25.87 22.40
C HIS A 91 -22.98 25.71 20.90
N ALA A 92 -23.51 24.56 20.47
CA ALA A 92 -23.87 24.32 19.07
C ALA A 92 -24.95 25.32 18.59
N ILE A 93 -25.99 25.57 19.40
CA ILE A 93 -27.03 26.56 19.12
C ILE A 93 -26.41 27.96 19.01
N ALA A 94 -25.53 28.36 19.94
CA ALA A 94 -24.91 29.68 19.94
C ALA A 94 -24.03 29.93 18.70
N LEU A 95 -23.34 28.89 18.22
CA LEU A 95 -22.57 28.93 16.97
C LEU A 95 -23.52 29.03 15.76
N MET A 96 -24.47 28.10 15.63
CA MET A 96 -25.37 28.06 14.45
C MET A 96 -26.32 29.25 14.37
N SER A 97 -26.65 29.90 15.49
CA SER A 97 -27.49 31.11 15.49
C SER A 97 -26.88 32.28 14.72
N GLN A 98 -25.56 32.26 14.48
CA GLN A 98 -24.84 33.27 13.73
C GLN A 98 -24.67 32.90 12.25
N HIS A 99 -24.98 31.66 11.86
CA HIS A 99 -24.82 31.17 10.50
C HIS A 99 -25.79 31.88 9.54
N PRO A 100 -25.32 32.51 8.44
CA PRO A 100 -26.18 33.28 7.53
C PRO A 100 -27.37 32.51 6.97
N GLY A 101 -27.19 31.21 6.70
CA GLY A 101 -28.25 30.31 6.25
C GLY A 101 -29.50 30.25 7.16
N VAL A 102 -29.41 30.59 8.45
CA VAL A 102 -30.60 30.69 9.34
C VAL A 102 -31.60 31.75 8.85
N LYS A 103 -31.15 32.73 8.07
CA LYS A 103 -32.01 33.75 7.45
C LYS A 103 -32.77 33.24 6.22
N VAL A 104 -32.31 32.13 5.64
CA VAL A 104 -32.89 31.49 4.44
C VAL A 104 -33.90 30.41 4.84
N GLY A 105 -33.63 29.69 5.92
CA GLY A 105 -34.56 28.73 6.51
C GLY A 105 -33.99 28.07 7.77
N PRO A 106 -34.78 27.21 8.44
CA PRO A 106 -34.41 26.67 9.73
C PRO A 106 -33.20 25.72 9.63
N PHE A 107 -32.46 25.59 10.74
CA PHE A 107 -31.49 24.51 10.94
C PHE A 107 -31.98 23.56 12.03
N GLU A 108 -32.11 22.27 11.72
CA GLU A 108 -32.27 21.22 12.75
C GLU A 108 -30.89 20.84 13.27
N ILE A 109 -30.64 21.03 14.58
CA ILE A 109 -29.35 20.72 15.23
C ILE A 109 -29.53 19.49 16.12
N ARG A 110 -28.77 18.42 15.85
CA ARG A 110 -28.84 17.18 16.62
C ARG A 110 -27.46 16.70 17.06
N PRO A 111 -27.30 16.19 18.29
CA PRO A 111 -26.09 15.46 18.64
C PRO A 111 -25.90 14.26 17.71
N ALA A 112 -24.67 14.04 17.24
CA ALA A 112 -24.31 12.83 16.52
C ALA A 112 -24.25 11.65 17.51
N ASP A 113 -24.75 10.49 17.11
CA ASP A 113 -24.68 9.28 17.91
C ASP A 113 -23.23 8.78 17.99
N ALA A 114 -22.55 9.07 19.10
CA ALA A 114 -21.13 8.76 19.25
C ALA A 114 -20.86 7.25 19.29
N GLU A 115 -21.78 6.46 19.85
CA GLU A 115 -21.63 5.02 20.01
C GLU A 115 -21.74 4.31 18.65
N VAL A 116 -22.78 4.62 17.87
CA VAL A 116 -22.97 4.06 16.53
C VAL A 116 -21.84 4.49 15.59
N ASN A 117 -21.44 5.76 15.64
CA ASN A 117 -20.34 6.25 14.80
C ASN A 117 -18.99 5.60 15.14
N ALA A 118 -18.73 5.29 16.42
CA ALA A 118 -17.54 4.55 16.81
C ALA A 118 -17.54 3.12 16.25
N LEU A 119 -18.70 2.45 16.23
CA LEU A 119 -18.85 1.11 15.62
C LEU A 119 -18.58 1.15 14.11
N ILE A 120 -19.11 2.16 13.41
CA ILE A 120 -18.88 2.35 11.97
C ILE A 120 -17.39 2.59 11.69
N ALA A 121 -16.75 3.47 12.46
CA ALA A 121 -15.32 3.77 12.32
C ALA A 121 -14.44 2.54 12.57
N ALA A 122 -14.73 1.76 13.63
CA ALA A 122 -14.02 0.52 13.92
C ALA A 122 -14.15 -0.50 12.78
N ARG A 123 -15.35 -0.62 12.19
CA ARG A 123 -15.59 -1.49 11.04
C ARG A 123 -14.85 -1.02 9.79
N GLY A 124 -14.86 0.28 9.51
CA GLY A 124 -14.12 0.89 8.41
C GLY A 124 -12.61 0.68 8.54
N ALA A 125 -12.06 0.83 9.75
CA ALA A 125 -10.65 0.57 10.03
C ALA A 125 -10.27 -0.91 9.80
N ASN A 126 -11.14 -1.85 10.15
CA ASN A 126 -10.91 -3.28 9.88
C ASN A 126 -10.91 -3.59 8.38
N ILE A 127 -11.86 -3.04 7.61
CA ILE A 127 -11.89 -3.20 6.14
C ILE A 127 -10.66 -2.55 5.49
N ALA A 128 -10.28 -1.35 5.94
CA ALA A 128 -9.09 -0.67 5.44
C ALA A 128 -7.83 -1.48 5.74
N LYS A 129 -7.72 -2.10 6.92
CA LYS A 129 -6.62 -3.00 7.29
C LYS A 129 -6.57 -4.26 6.41
N ASP A 130 -7.73 -4.82 6.04
CA ASP A 130 -7.80 -5.96 5.11
C ASP A 130 -7.38 -5.56 3.68
N LEU A 131 -7.69 -4.33 3.26
CA LEU A 131 -7.30 -3.78 1.96
C LEU A 131 -5.85 -3.25 1.92
N SER A 132 -5.31 -2.79 3.05
CA SER A 132 -3.94 -2.26 3.19
C SER A 132 -2.95 -3.30 3.73
N GLY A 133 -3.38 -4.56 3.88
CA GLY A 133 -2.63 -5.62 4.54
C GLY A 133 -1.51 -6.19 3.66
N GLY A 134 -0.44 -5.44 3.43
CA GLY A 134 0.77 -5.94 2.76
C GLY A 134 0.53 -6.46 1.34
N LEU A 135 1.55 -7.11 0.76
CA LEU A 135 1.39 -7.83 -0.50
C LEU A 135 0.31 -8.91 -0.32
N ASN A 136 -0.76 -8.85 -1.12
CA ASN A 136 -1.75 -9.92 -1.14
C ASN A 136 -1.17 -11.19 -1.80
N ASP A 137 -1.85 -12.33 -1.63
CA ASP A 137 -1.37 -13.63 -2.15
C ASP A 137 -1.07 -13.57 -3.66
N THR A 138 -1.86 -12.82 -4.44
CA THR A 138 -1.63 -12.65 -5.87
C THR A 138 -0.32 -11.92 -6.17
N ALA A 139 0.01 -10.87 -5.42
CA ALA A 139 1.26 -10.14 -5.61
C ALA A 139 2.47 -10.99 -5.19
N ILE A 140 2.33 -11.81 -4.14
CA ILE A 140 3.33 -12.80 -3.74
C ILE A 140 3.51 -13.86 -4.84
N ASP A 141 2.42 -14.37 -5.41
CA ASP A 141 2.47 -15.36 -6.49
C ASP A 141 3.19 -14.86 -7.73
N LEU A 142 2.92 -13.61 -8.14
CA LEU A 142 3.59 -12.99 -9.28
C LEU A 142 5.09 -12.80 -9.01
N MET A 143 5.45 -12.35 -7.80
CA MET A 143 6.85 -12.17 -7.41
C MET A 143 7.62 -13.49 -7.37
N LEU A 144 7.02 -14.53 -6.77
CA LEU A 144 7.61 -15.87 -6.75
C LEU A 144 7.65 -16.50 -8.14
N GLY A 145 6.75 -16.13 -9.05
CA GLY A 145 6.83 -16.46 -10.47
C GLY A 145 8.11 -15.93 -11.11
N VAL A 146 8.37 -14.63 -10.97
CA VAL A 146 9.60 -13.99 -11.47
C VAL A 146 10.86 -14.60 -10.83
N PHE A 147 10.82 -14.88 -9.52
CA PHE A 147 11.91 -15.52 -8.81
C PHE A 147 12.27 -16.90 -9.41
N ARG A 148 11.26 -17.75 -9.67
CA ARG A 148 11.48 -19.04 -10.35
C ARG A 148 12.03 -18.89 -11.77
N ASP A 149 11.60 -17.87 -12.51
CA ASP A 149 12.12 -17.59 -13.84
C ASP A 149 13.62 -17.20 -13.79
N HIS A 150 14.06 -16.46 -12.77
CA HIS A 150 15.48 -16.15 -12.56
C HIS A 150 16.33 -17.40 -12.37
N LEU A 151 15.90 -18.36 -11.54
CA LEU A 151 16.63 -19.63 -11.37
C LEU A 151 16.85 -20.32 -12.70
N LYS A 152 15.79 -20.43 -13.50
CA LYS A 152 15.86 -21.04 -14.83
C LYS A 152 16.86 -20.30 -15.73
N TRP A 153 16.80 -18.97 -15.76
CA TRP A 153 17.73 -18.19 -16.57
C TRP A 153 19.17 -18.28 -16.07
N LEU A 154 19.40 -18.39 -14.76
CA LEU A 154 20.72 -18.60 -14.18
C LEU A 154 21.29 -19.96 -14.58
N GLU A 155 20.50 -21.04 -14.48
CA GLU A 155 20.88 -22.39 -14.93
C GLU A 155 21.27 -22.38 -16.41
N ASP A 156 20.38 -21.85 -17.27
CA ASP A 156 20.60 -21.78 -18.72
C ASP A 156 21.85 -20.93 -19.06
N THR A 157 22.11 -19.86 -18.29
CA THR A 157 23.24 -18.94 -18.50
C THR A 157 24.59 -19.56 -18.16
N VAL A 158 24.68 -20.51 -17.24
CA VAL A 158 25.96 -21.10 -16.82
C VAL A 158 26.20 -22.50 -17.38
N ALA A 159 25.19 -23.15 -17.95
CA ALA A 159 25.20 -24.56 -18.34
C ALA A 159 26.35 -25.00 -19.27
N ASP A 160 26.82 -24.12 -20.16
CA ASP A 160 27.90 -24.41 -21.11
C ASP A 160 29.27 -23.90 -20.66
N ILE A 161 29.37 -23.29 -19.48
CA ILE A 161 30.64 -22.77 -18.94
C ILE A 161 31.39 -23.89 -18.23
N PRO A 162 32.59 -24.29 -18.68
CA PRO A 162 33.39 -25.29 -17.99
C PRO A 162 33.78 -24.83 -16.58
N ASP A 163 33.82 -25.76 -15.64
CA ASP A 163 34.03 -25.47 -14.21
C ASP A 163 35.34 -24.70 -13.97
N GLU A 164 36.41 -25.07 -14.67
CA GLU A 164 37.73 -24.45 -14.60
C GLU A 164 37.74 -22.96 -15.00
N ARG A 165 36.73 -22.52 -15.77
CA ARG A 165 36.62 -21.13 -16.26
C ARG A 165 35.78 -20.23 -15.37
N LEU A 166 35.06 -20.76 -14.39
CA LEU A 166 34.09 -19.99 -13.60
C LEU A 166 34.69 -18.87 -12.73
N ALA A 167 36.00 -18.89 -12.50
CA ALA A 167 36.73 -17.88 -11.74
C ALA A 167 37.54 -16.89 -12.61
N GLU A 168 37.45 -17.01 -13.95
CA GLU A 168 38.11 -16.06 -14.86
C GLU A 168 37.45 -14.67 -14.78
N GLN A 169 38.23 -13.61 -15.01
CA GLN A 169 37.75 -12.22 -15.06
C GLN A 169 38.09 -11.56 -16.41
N PRO A 170 37.52 -12.05 -17.53
CA PRO A 170 37.84 -11.55 -18.86
C PRO A 170 37.35 -10.11 -19.05
N GLY A 171 38.12 -9.32 -19.79
CA GLY A 171 37.75 -7.94 -20.13
C GLY A 171 37.55 -7.02 -18.92
N GLY A 172 38.12 -7.36 -17.75
CA GLY A 172 37.97 -6.59 -16.51
C GLY A 172 36.63 -6.80 -15.79
N VAL A 173 35.84 -7.81 -16.18
CA VAL A 173 34.61 -8.17 -15.46
C VAL A 173 34.99 -8.85 -14.14
N VAL A 174 34.82 -8.14 -13.03
CA VAL A 174 35.24 -8.59 -11.69
C VAL A 174 34.35 -9.72 -11.15
N ASN A 175 33.04 -9.58 -11.26
CA ASN A 175 32.10 -10.59 -10.77
C ASN A 175 32.02 -11.75 -11.77
N HIS A 176 32.71 -12.83 -11.44
CA HIS A 176 32.78 -14.06 -12.25
C HIS A 176 31.73 -15.09 -11.80
N PRO A 177 31.38 -16.08 -12.66
CA PRO A 177 30.29 -17.02 -12.38
C PRO A 177 30.36 -17.76 -11.05
N ALA A 178 31.54 -18.24 -10.63
CA ALA A 178 31.69 -18.95 -9.36
C ALA A 178 31.31 -18.07 -8.16
N TRP A 179 31.79 -16.83 -8.10
CA TRP A 179 31.43 -15.90 -7.04
C TRP A 179 29.97 -15.50 -7.13
N THR A 180 29.44 -15.26 -8.34
CA THR A 180 28.03 -14.90 -8.50
C THR A 180 27.10 -15.99 -7.94
N LEU A 181 27.30 -17.26 -8.29
CA LEU A 181 26.47 -18.34 -7.76
C LEU A 181 26.62 -18.49 -6.23
N SER A 182 27.84 -18.37 -5.70
CA SER A 182 28.07 -18.38 -4.24
C SER A 182 27.43 -17.18 -3.52
N HIS A 183 27.46 -16.00 -4.13
CA HIS A 183 26.86 -14.77 -3.60
C HIS A 183 25.33 -14.86 -3.57
N LEU A 184 24.73 -15.38 -4.64
CA LEU A 184 23.28 -15.62 -4.69
C LEU A 184 22.86 -16.65 -3.65
N ASN A 185 23.61 -17.75 -3.51
CA ASN A 185 23.40 -18.73 -2.44
C ASN A 185 23.44 -18.07 -1.06
N ALA A 186 24.48 -17.30 -0.73
CA ALA A 186 24.60 -16.60 0.54
C ALA A 186 23.44 -15.61 0.79
N SER A 187 22.98 -14.92 -0.27
CA SER A 187 21.87 -13.96 -0.18
C SER A 187 20.54 -14.63 0.11
N LEU A 188 20.28 -15.82 -0.45
CA LEU A 188 19.08 -16.59 -0.13
C LEU A 188 19.14 -17.19 1.27
N GLY A 189 20.31 -17.69 1.70
CA GLY A 189 20.51 -18.13 3.09
C GLY A 189 20.26 -17.00 4.10
N PHE A 190 20.69 -15.78 3.77
CA PHE A 190 20.38 -14.61 4.57
C PHE A 190 18.87 -14.31 4.62
N LEU A 191 18.17 -14.36 3.49
CA LEU A 191 16.71 -14.17 3.48
C LEU A 191 15.98 -15.24 4.31
N LEU A 192 16.38 -16.51 4.19
CA LEU A 192 15.86 -17.61 5.01
C LEU A 192 16.05 -17.33 6.51
N SER A 193 17.22 -16.83 6.91
CA SER A 193 17.47 -16.44 8.31
C SER A 193 16.51 -15.35 8.81
N LEU A 194 16.18 -14.35 7.98
CA LEU A 194 15.21 -13.31 8.33
C LEU A 194 13.78 -13.87 8.44
N LEU A 195 13.50 -14.96 7.73
CA LEU A 195 12.24 -15.68 7.79
C LEU A 195 12.22 -16.73 8.90
N ASP A 196 13.19 -16.74 9.82
CA ASP A 196 13.35 -17.76 10.86
C ASP A 196 13.38 -19.20 10.29
N GLU A 197 13.94 -19.38 9.09
CA GLU A 197 14.27 -20.69 8.52
C GLU A 197 15.75 -20.99 8.77
N THR A 198 16.06 -22.04 9.55
CA THR A 198 17.44 -22.37 9.93
C THR A 198 18.06 -23.38 8.98
N GLU A 199 19.13 -22.98 8.29
CA GLU A 199 19.98 -23.89 7.50
C GLU A 199 21.25 -24.34 8.25
N GLY A 200 21.43 -23.90 9.51
CA GLY A 200 22.61 -24.17 10.33
C GLY A 200 23.81 -23.28 9.97
N ASP A 201 25.00 -23.66 10.47
CA ASP A 201 26.23 -22.85 10.37
C ASP A 201 26.70 -22.59 8.93
N SER A 202 26.28 -23.41 7.96
CA SER A 202 26.70 -23.31 6.56
C SER A 202 26.29 -21.98 5.91
N ALA A 203 25.04 -21.54 6.10
CA ALA A 203 24.53 -20.29 5.54
C ALA A 203 25.22 -19.07 6.14
N GLU A 204 25.52 -19.10 7.44
CA GLU A 204 26.22 -18.00 8.12
C GLU A 204 27.68 -17.89 7.63
N GLU A 205 28.37 -19.02 7.52
CA GLU A 205 29.76 -19.06 7.01
C GLU A 205 29.85 -18.65 5.53
N GLU A 206 28.87 -19.03 4.71
CA GLU A 206 28.75 -18.57 3.34
C GLU A 206 28.50 -17.06 3.27
N ASN A 207 27.62 -16.52 4.11
CA ASN A 207 27.35 -15.09 4.16
C ASN A 207 28.57 -14.28 4.61
N LYS A 208 29.42 -14.80 5.50
CA LYS A 208 30.69 -14.16 5.85
C LYS A 208 31.66 -14.09 4.65
N LYS A 209 31.67 -15.11 3.79
CA LYS A 209 32.59 -15.21 2.65
C LYS A 209 32.10 -14.49 1.41
N TYR A 210 30.79 -14.61 1.13
CA TYR A 210 30.18 -14.24 -0.12
C TYR A 210 29.02 -13.27 0.04
N GLY A 211 28.71 -12.81 1.26
CA GLY A 211 27.62 -11.87 1.50
C GLY A 211 27.89 -10.45 0.98
N TYR A 212 27.07 -9.51 1.45
CA TYR A 212 27.14 -8.10 1.07
C TYR A 212 28.54 -7.51 1.32
N GLY A 213 29.11 -6.87 0.28
CA GLY A 213 30.44 -6.25 0.35
C GLY A 213 31.61 -7.20 0.15
N SER A 214 31.38 -8.50 -0.07
CA SER A 214 32.45 -9.45 -0.42
C SER A 214 33.07 -9.15 -1.80
N ILE A 215 34.32 -9.57 -1.98
CA ILE A 215 35.10 -9.36 -3.20
C ILE A 215 35.44 -10.73 -3.82
N PRO A 216 35.24 -10.94 -5.13
CA PRO A 216 35.61 -12.19 -5.79
C PRO A 216 37.12 -12.49 -5.74
N VAL A 217 37.47 -13.76 -5.60
CA VAL A 217 38.84 -14.27 -5.62
C VAL A 217 39.03 -15.08 -6.90
N THR A 218 40.11 -14.87 -7.65
CA THR A 218 40.31 -15.54 -8.95
C THR A 218 40.78 -16.99 -8.83
N ASP A 219 41.19 -17.44 -7.64
CA ASP A 219 41.57 -18.83 -7.41
C ASP A 219 40.31 -19.72 -7.40
N ARG A 220 40.17 -20.54 -8.45
CA ARG A 220 39.03 -21.44 -8.64
C ARG A 220 38.84 -22.40 -7.47
N SER A 221 39.90 -22.80 -6.75
CA SER A 221 39.82 -23.77 -5.65
C SER A 221 39.03 -23.28 -4.43
N HIS A 222 38.75 -21.98 -4.35
CA HIS A 222 37.95 -21.38 -3.26
C HIS A 222 36.45 -21.66 -3.37
N TYR A 223 35.97 -22.10 -4.53
CA TYR A 223 34.55 -22.27 -4.83
C TYR A 223 34.19 -23.74 -5.03
N ALA A 224 32.98 -24.14 -4.67
CA ALA A 224 32.44 -25.46 -5.01
C ALA A 224 32.27 -25.64 -6.52
N SER A 225 32.00 -26.86 -7.00
CA SER A 225 31.71 -27.12 -8.42
C SER A 225 30.46 -26.39 -8.88
N GLN A 226 30.32 -26.17 -10.20
CA GLN A 226 29.11 -25.58 -10.77
C GLN A 226 27.85 -26.33 -10.34
N SER A 227 27.90 -27.66 -10.40
CA SER A 227 26.78 -28.54 -10.05
C SER A 227 26.38 -28.42 -8.57
N GLU A 228 27.35 -28.33 -7.67
CA GLU A 228 27.06 -28.16 -6.24
C GLU A 228 26.43 -26.79 -5.96
N LEU A 229 26.98 -25.73 -6.56
CA LEU A 229 26.46 -24.38 -6.40
C LEU A 229 25.02 -24.24 -6.92
N LEU A 230 24.73 -24.82 -8.10
CA LEU A 230 23.38 -24.83 -8.67
C LEU A 230 22.41 -25.71 -7.86
N ALA A 231 22.86 -26.85 -7.33
CA ALA A 231 22.04 -27.71 -6.49
C ALA A 231 21.60 -26.99 -5.20
N THR A 232 22.54 -26.30 -4.53
CA THR A 232 22.22 -25.47 -3.36
C THR A 232 21.29 -24.32 -3.73
N LEU A 233 21.53 -23.65 -4.86
CA LEU A 233 20.71 -22.51 -5.30
C LEU A 233 19.27 -22.93 -5.55
N LYS A 234 19.07 -24.06 -6.23
CA LYS A 234 17.75 -24.64 -6.47
C LYS A 234 17.05 -25.02 -5.18
N GLN A 235 17.75 -25.69 -4.26
CA GLN A 235 17.18 -26.05 -2.96
C GLN A 235 16.73 -24.80 -2.20
N ARG A 236 17.56 -23.74 -2.17
CA ARG A 236 17.22 -22.49 -1.50
C ARG A 236 16.07 -21.74 -2.17
N HIS A 237 15.98 -21.77 -3.50
CA HIS A 237 14.81 -21.25 -4.23
C HIS A 237 13.52 -21.92 -3.75
N GLU A 238 13.50 -23.25 -3.64
CA GLU A 238 12.34 -24.01 -3.16
C GLU A 238 11.98 -23.68 -1.70
N LEU A 239 13.00 -23.61 -0.83
CA LEU A 239 12.81 -23.24 0.58
C LEU A 239 12.28 -21.82 0.75
N VAL A 240 12.85 -20.86 0.01
CA VAL A 240 12.44 -19.45 0.04
C VAL A 240 11.00 -19.30 -0.48
N ASP A 241 10.63 -19.96 -1.57
CA ASP A 241 9.26 -19.95 -2.09
C ASP A 241 8.26 -20.42 -1.01
N SER A 242 8.53 -21.59 -0.42
CA SER A 242 7.72 -22.15 0.67
C SER A 242 7.63 -21.21 1.89
N ALA A 243 8.76 -20.69 2.34
CA ALA A 243 8.84 -19.82 3.52
C ALA A 243 8.11 -18.50 3.29
N VAL A 244 8.29 -17.86 2.14
CA VAL A 244 7.60 -16.61 1.78
C VAL A 244 6.09 -16.84 1.75
N ARG A 245 5.61 -17.92 1.12
CA ARG A 245 4.18 -18.25 1.11
C ARG A 245 3.63 -18.42 2.52
N ALA A 246 4.33 -19.16 3.37
CA ALA A 246 3.90 -19.44 4.72
C ALA A 246 3.92 -18.19 5.63
N LYS A 247 4.92 -17.31 5.47
CA LYS A 247 5.27 -16.31 6.49
C LYS A 247 5.05 -14.85 6.09
N HIS A 248 4.86 -14.52 4.81
CA HIS A 248 4.87 -13.13 4.34
C HIS A 248 3.91 -12.21 5.11
N ARG A 249 2.71 -12.69 5.46
CA ARG A 249 1.67 -11.91 6.15
C ARG A 249 2.12 -11.40 7.52
N GLU A 250 2.93 -12.19 8.23
CA GLU A 250 3.39 -11.86 9.58
C GLU A 250 4.81 -11.28 9.58
N TYR A 251 5.67 -11.75 8.69
CA TYR A 251 7.10 -11.42 8.73
C TYR A 251 7.44 -10.15 7.96
N PHE A 252 6.74 -9.84 6.86
CA PHE A 252 7.19 -8.77 5.97
C PHE A 252 7.10 -7.37 6.59
N SER A 253 6.30 -7.19 7.63
CA SER A 253 6.21 -5.94 8.41
C SER A 253 7.23 -5.86 9.54
N ARG A 254 7.91 -6.95 9.89
CA ARG A 254 8.95 -6.96 10.92
C ARG A 254 10.16 -6.12 10.46
N PRO A 255 10.86 -5.46 11.40
CA PRO A 255 12.05 -4.68 11.07
C PRO A 255 13.21 -5.59 10.64
N THR A 256 14.13 -5.07 9.84
CA THR A 256 15.42 -5.77 9.58
C THR A 256 16.44 -5.46 10.68
N PRO A 257 17.57 -6.19 10.75
CA PRO A 257 18.67 -5.83 11.64
C PRO A 257 19.14 -4.39 11.42
N GLU A 258 19.64 -3.74 12.47
CA GLU A 258 19.94 -2.30 12.50
C GLU A 258 20.82 -1.83 11.32
N MET A 259 21.80 -2.64 10.93
CA MET A 259 22.70 -2.36 9.80
C MET A 259 21.99 -2.21 8.44
N LEU A 260 20.79 -2.75 8.27
CA LEU A 260 20.00 -2.67 7.04
C LEU A 260 18.87 -1.65 7.12
N GLN A 261 18.59 -1.07 8.29
CA GLN A 261 17.39 -0.26 8.49
C GLN A 261 17.32 1.00 7.63
N GLU A 262 18.47 1.59 7.27
CA GLU A 262 18.51 2.75 6.37
C GLU A 262 18.12 2.39 4.93
N PHE A 263 18.49 1.18 4.47
CA PHE A 263 18.25 0.72 3.10
C PHE A 263 16.90 -0.02 2.96
N ALA A 264 16.59 -0.89 3.92
CA ALA A 264 15.42 -1.76 3.92
C ALA A 264 14.82 -1.82 5.32
N PRO A 265 13.91 -0.89 5.68
CA PRO A 265 13.33 -0.81 7.03
C PRO A 265 12.52 -2.04 7.47
N THR A 266 12.13 -2.91 6.53
CA THR A 266 11.31 -4.09 6.81
C THR A 266 11.78 -5.32 6.04
N ILE A 267 11.49 -6.50 6.57
CA ILE A 267 11.81 -7.78 5.92
C ILE A 267 11.14 -7.88 4.54
N GLY A 268 9.92 -7.33 4.38
CA GLY A 268 9.25 -7.31 3.08
C GLY A 268 10.02 -6.49 2.04
N ARG A 269 10.64 -5.37 2.45
CA ARG A 269 11.43 -4.53 1.54
C ARG A 269 12.68 -5.24 1.03
N ILE A 270 13.36 -6.02 1.88
CA ILE A 270 14.52 -6.81 1.48
C ILE A 270 14.10 -8.05 0.68
N ALA A 271 13.01 -8.72 1.04
CA ALA A 271 12.48 -9.86 0.29
C ALA A 271 12.15 -9.48 -1.15
N ILE A 272 11.41 -8.39 -1.38
CA ILE A 272 11.10 -7.89 -2.74
C ILE A 272 12.40 -7.62 -3.53
N TYR A 273 13.39 -7.00 -2.89
CA TYR A 273 14.65 -6.69 -3.55
C TYR A 273 15.40 -7.96 -3.97
N LEU A 274 15.53 -8.93 -3.07
CA LEU A 274 16.25 -10.17 -3.32
C LEU A 274 15.55 -11.04 -4.38
N LEU A 275 14.23 -11.20 -4.27
CA LEU A 275 13.44 -12.07 -5.15
C LEU A 275 13.28 -11.51 -6.57
N ALA A 276 13.24 -10.18 -6.73
CA ALA A 276 12.94 -9.55 -8.01
C ALA A 276 14.15 -8.85 -8.65
N SER A 277 14.89 -8.03 -7.91
CA SER A 277 15.89 -7.13 -8.51
C SER A 277 17.31 -7.68 -8.45
N HIS A 278 17.67 -8.31 -7.34
CA HIS A 278 19.04 -8.71 -7.05
C HIS A 278 19.55 -9.82 -7.98
N GLU A 279 18.79 -10.91 -8.14
CA GLU A 279 19.16 -11.98 -9.08
C GLU A 279 19.20 -11.51 -10.53
N SER A 280 18.22 -10.70 -10.94
CA SER A 280 18.19 -10.04 -12.25
C SER A 280 19.45 -9.21 -12.52
N TYR A 281 19.92 -8.45 -11.52
CA TYR A 281 21.15 -7.67 -11.63
C TYR A 281 22.38 -8.58 -11.86
N HIS A 282 22.50 -9.65 -11.09
CA HIS A 282 23.61 -10.60 -11.24
C HIS A 282 23.54 -11.43 -12.52
N LEU A 283 22.34 -11.77 -12.99
CA LEU A 283 22.13 -12.36 -14.31
C LEU A 283 22.66 -11.43 -15.41
N GLY A 284 22.42 -10.12 -15.31
CA GLY A 284 23.00 -9.12 -16.20
C GLY A 284 24.54 -9.13 -16.20
N GLN A 285 25.16 -9.27 -15.02
CA GLN A 285 26.62 -9.39 -14.88
C GLN A 285 27.15 -10.69 -15.52
N LEU A 286 26.48 -11.83 -15.32
CA LEU A 286 26.84 -13.10 -15.96
C LEU A 286 26.77 -12.98 -17.49
N MET A 287 25.74 -12.31 -18.01
CA MET A 287 25.64 -12.07 -19.46
C MET A 287 26.75 -11.17 -19.98
N GLN A 288 27.22 -10.20 -19.19
CA GLN A 288 28.40 -9.40 -19.52
C GLN A 288 29.67 -10.26 -19.52
N TRP A 289 29.83 -11.10 -18.51
CA TRP A 289 30.95 -12.04 -18.40
C TRP A 289 31.00 -12.99 -19.60
N ARG A 290 29.87 -13.60 -19.99
CA ARG A 290 29.78 -14.50 -21.16
C ARG A 290 30.31 -13.85 -22.43
N ARG A 291 29.89 -12.61 -22.69
CA ARG A 291 30.35 -11.82 -23.85
C ARG A 291 31.86 -11.59 -23.79
N ALA A 292 32.39 -11.20 -22.64
CA ALA A 292 33.82 -10.97 -22.48
C ALA A 292 34.65 -12.26 -22.59
N ALA A 293 34.10 -13.38 -22.12
CA ALA A 293 34.71 -14.71 -22.14
C ALA A 293 34.65 -15.42 -23.51
N GLY A 294 33.97 -14.82 -24.50
CA GLY A 294 33.86 -15.35 -25.86
C GLY A 294 32.73 -16.37 -26.06
N PHE A 295 31.82 -16.54 -25.10
CA PHE A 295 30.65 -17.41 -25.26
C PHE A 295 29.59 -16.71 -26.13
N LYS A 296 29.01 -17.46 -27.08
CA LYS A 296 27.86 -16.98 -27.86
C LYS A 296 26.59 -17.11 -27.01
N LYS A 297 25.52 -16.38 -27.38
CA LYS A 297 24.25 -16.30 -26.65
C LYS A 297 23.83 -17.66 -26.06
N GLY A 298 23.65 -17.69 -24.74
CA GLY A 298 22.75 -18.64 -24.08
C GLY A 298 21.31 -18.22 -24.34
#